data_AF-A0A948P5J9-F1
#
_entry.id   AF-A0A948P5J9-F1
#
_cell.length_a   1.000
_cell.length_b   1.000
_cell.length_c   1.000
_cell.angle_alpha   90.00
_cell.angle_beta   90.00
_cell.angle_gamma   90.00
#
_symmetry.space_group_name_H-M   'P 1'
#
loop_
_entity.id
_entity.type
_entity.pdbx_description
1 polymer ?
#
loop_
_entity_poly.entity_id
_entity_poly.type
_entity_poly.pdbx_seq_one_letter_code
_entity_poly.pdbx_strand_id
1 'polypeptide(L)'
;MIRRDALLLGLSAAFALSVPAWALDRALTPEEQQLINDIGAHNSAIRSMVGRFLQIDTNGGRTEGTFFLERPDKIAFRYAPPSREEIVSIGRGFYVLNRRDETYYAYPQDSIPLRQFLGDEVNLLNANVVDVTNSDGYMAITVIDETIAGTVQVSLIFDTDSKELAQWSLVEPSGAELTFSLYDVEKGVDIPRAFFSIPANYKPLEQ
;
A
#
# COMPACT_ATOMS: atom_id res chain seq x y z
N MET A 1 -66.52 25.90 6.70
CA MET A 1 -65.31 25.33 6.08
C MET A 1 -64.28 26.46 5.96
N ILE A 2 -63.32 26.53 6.88
CA ILE A 2 -62.34 27.62 6.97
C ILE A 2 -60.94 26.99 6.79
N ARG A 3 -60.22 27.44 5.77
CA ARG A 3 -58.85 27.06 5.44
C ARG A 3 -57.89 27.59 6.51
N ARG A 4 -56.94 26.77 6.96
CA ARG A 4 -55.81 27.20 7.80
C ARG A 4 -54.53 26.96 7.03
N ASP A 5 -54.01 28.03 6.46
CA ASP A 5 -52.64 28.16 6.01
C ASP A 5 -51.75 28.43 7.23
N ALA A 6 -50.66 27.67 7.37
CA ALA A 6 -49.52 28.05 8.19
C ALA A 6 -48.27 27.35 7.66
N LEU A 7 -47.58 28.02 6.73
CA LEU A 7 -46.19 27.79 6.39
C LEU A 7 -45.32 28.29 7.55
N LEU A 8 -44.46 27.43 8.10
CA LEU A 8 -43.31 27.86 8.91
C LEU A 8 -42.03 27.35 8.24
N LEU A 9 -41.34 28.31 7.65
CA LEU A 9 -39.94 28.24 7.21
C LEU A 9 -39.04 28.08 8.44
N GLY A 10 -38.40 26.93 8.59
CA GLY A 10 -37.25 26.76 9.48
C GLY A 10 -35.98 26.77 8.64
N LEU A 11 -35.21 27.85 8.70
CA LEU A 11 -33.85 27.93 8.15
C LEU A 11 -32.94 27.02 9.00
N SER A 12 -32.63 25.83 8.54
CA SER A 12 -31.54 25.04 9.11
C SER A 12 -30.22 25.56 8.54
N ALA A 13 -29.48 26.31 9.34
CA ALA A 13 -28.08 26.61 9.05
C ALA A 13 -27.28 25.30 9.14
N ALA A 14 -26.92 24.74 7.98
CA ALA A 14 -26.01 23.62 7.92
C ALA A 14 -24.60 24.12 8.27
N PHE A 15 -24.11 23.80 9.46
CA PHE A 15 -22.68 23.83 9.75
C PHE A 15 -22.02 22.76 8.87
N ALA A 16 -21.41 23.18 7.77
CA ALA A 16 -20.52 22.33 7.00
C ALA A 16 -19.30 22.05 7.89
N LEU A 17 -19.23 20.84 8.45
CA LEU A 17 -18.00 20.33 9.05
C LEU A 17 -16.94 20.33 7.96
N SER A 18 -15.96 21.22 8.09
CA SER A 18 -14.77 21.24 7.24
C SER A 18 -13.98 19.99 7.59
N VAL A 19 -14.19 18.90 6.85
CA VAL A 19 -13.26 17.76 6.90
C VAL A 19 -11.91 18.30 6.43
N PRO A 20 -10.82 18.16 7.19
CA PRO A 20 -9.51 18.56 6.71
C PRO A 20 -9.23 17.78 5.43
N ALA A 21 -9.19 18.49 4.30
CA ALA A 21 -8.76 17.88 3.06
C ALA A 21 -7.25 17.66 3.18
N TRP A 22 -6.82 16.41 3.28
CA TRP A 22 -5.41 16.09 3.08
C TRP A 22 -5.12 16.31 1.61
N ALA A 23 -4.46 17.42 1.34
CA ALA A 23 -3.97 17.78 0.03
C ALA A 23 -2.50 18.15 0.18
N LEU A 24 -1.74 18.00 -0.90
CA LEU A 24 -0.38 18.49 -0.93
C LEU A 24 -0.37 20.01 -0.67
N ASP A 25 0.29 20.43 0.41
CA ASP A 25 0.30 21.83 0.87
C ASP A 25 1.02 22.80 -0.09
N ARG A 26 1.73 22.26 -1.09
CA ARG A 26 2.45 23.02 -2.12
C ARG A 26 2.34 22.35 -3.48
N ALA A 27 2.61 23.09 -4.55
CA ALA A 27 2.81 22.47 -5.86
C ALA A 27 4.16 21.72 -5.89
N LEU A 28 4.19 20.57 -6.57
CA LEU A 28 5.45 19.89 -6.89
C LEU A 28 6.26 20.75 -7.86
N THR A 29 7.58 20.78 -7.67
CA THR A 29 8.46 21.43 -8.66
C THR A 29 8.55 20.58 -9.93
N PRO A 30 8.93 21.17 -11.08
CA PRO A 30 9.17 20.41 -12.30
C PRO A 30 10.20 19.28 -12.11
N GLU A 31 11.22 19.52 -11.30
CA GLU A 31 12.27 18.53 -10.99
C GLU A 31 11.71 17.36 -10.17
N GLU A 32 10.87 17.63 -9.18
CA GLU A 32 10.20 16.59 -8.38
C GLU A 32 9.28 15.75 -9.27
N GLN A 33 8.47 16.40 -10.10
CA GLN A 33 7.56 15.71 -10.99
C GLN A 33 8.31 14.84 -12.00
N GLN A 34 9.42 15.34 -12.56
CA GLN A 34 10.27 14.54 -13.44
C GLN A 34 10.86 13.33 -12.72
N LEU A 35 11.41 13.52 -11.51
CA LEU A 35 12.00 12.43 -10.73
C LEU A 35 10.95 11.37 -10.36
N ILE A 36 9.75 11.78 -9.97
CA ILE A 36 8.64 10.87 -9.69
C ILE A 36 8.27 10.05 -10.95
N ASN A 37 8.23 10.67 -12.12
CA ASN A 37 7.99 9.98 -13.39
C ASN A 37 9.11 8.98 -13.71
N ASP A 38 10.37 9.36 -13.50
CA ASP A 38 11.52 8.47 -13.73
C ASP A 38 11.49 7.26 -12.79
N ILE A 39 11.12 7.47 -11.51
CA ILE A 39 10.89 6.40 -10.53
C ILE A 39 9.78 5.47 -11.03
N GLY A 40 8.65 6.02 -11.47
CA GLY A 40 7.53 5.26 -12.03
C GLY A 40 7.96 4.40 -13.22
N ALA A 41 8.66 5.01 -14.19
CA ALA A 41 9.16 4.32 -15.38
C ALA A 41 10.17 3.20 -15.03
N HIS A 42 11.12 3.47 -14.13
CA HIS A 42 12.10 2.49 -13.68
C HIS A 42 11.42 1.27 -13.04
N ASN A 43 10.52 1.50 -12.08
CA ASN A 43 9.87 0.42 -11.32
C ASN A 43 8.84 -0.36 -12.17
N SER A 44 8.27 0.28 -13.20
CA SER A 44 7.40 -0.39 -14.19
C SER A 44 8.18 -1.36 -15.08
N ALA A 45 9.46 -1.08 -15.36
CA ALA A 45 10.31 -1.97 -16.15
C ALA A 45 10.68 -3.27 -15.42
N ILE A 46 10.58 -3.29 -14.09
CA ILE A 46 10.86 -4.47 -13.26
C ILE A 46 9.67 -5.42 -13.33
N ARG A 47 9.77 -6.44 -14.19
CA ARG A 47 8.69 -7.43 -14.41
C ARG A 47 8.63 -8.52 -13.37
N SER A 48 9.78 -8.93 -12.84
CA SER A 48 9.84 -9.87 -11.72
C SER A 48 11.00 -9.53 -10.81
N MET A 49 10.85 -9.81 -9.52
CA MET A 49 11.93 -9.74 -8.56
C MET A 49 11.68 -10.65 -7.35
N VAL A 50 12.78 -11.12 -6.76
CA VAL A 50 12.81 -11.82 -5.48
C VAL A 50 13.79 -11.11 -4.56
N GLY A 51 13.51 -11.10 -3.27
CA GLY A 51 14.47 -10.57 -2.31
C GLY A 51 14.03 -10.82 -0.88
N ARG A 52 14.77 -10.24 0.04
CA ARG A 52 14.50 -10.31 1.48
C ARG A 52 13.73 -9.06 1.90
N PHE A 53 12.94 -9.19 2.96
CA PHE A 53 12.35 -8.04 3.63
C PHE A 53 12.60 -8.08 5.13
N LEU A 54 12.67 -6.89 5.73
CA LEU A 54 12.64 -6.67 7.17
C LEU A 54 11.46 -5.75 7.46
N GLN A 55 10.54 -6.23 8.29
CA GLN A 55 9.44 -5.47 8.87
C GLN A 55 9.80 -5.07 10.31
N ILE A 56 9.54 -3.82 10.66
CA ILE A 56 9.65 -3.29 12.02
C ILE A 56 8.27 -2.75 12.42
N ASP A 57 7.74 -3.21 13.55
CA ASP A 57 6.50 -2.69 14.12
C ASP A 57 6.72 -1.50 15.07
N THR A 58 5.63 -0.90 15.54
CA THR A 58 5.64 0.28 16.42
C THR A 58 6.36 0.04 17.75
N ASN A 59 6.43 -1.22 18.21
CA ASN A 59 7.14 -1.60 19.43
C ASN A 59 8.61 -1.96 19.17
N GLY A 60 9.09 -1.81 17.93
CA GLY A 60 10.42 -2.21 17.48
C GLY A 60 10.56 -3.72 17.24
N GLY A 61 9.45 -4.45 17.21
CA GLY A 61 9.43 -5.87 16.87
C GLY A 61 9.90 -6.09 15.44
N ARG A 62 10.86 -6.99 15.26
CA ARG A 62 11.51 -7.25 13.96
C ARG A 62 11.04 -8.58 13.40
N THR A 63 10.57 -8.54 12.17
CA THR A 63 10.11 -9.71 11.45
C THR A 63 10.71 -9.74 10.05
N GLU A 64 11.23 -10.87 9.61
CA GLU A 64 11.89 -10.97 8.31
C GLU A 64 11.25 -12.05 7.44
N GLY A 65 11.57 -12.01 6.16
CA GLY A 65 11.12 -13.03 5.24
C GLY A 65 11.69 -12.88 3.84
N THR A 66 10.99 -13.47 2.88
CA THR A 66 11.31 -13.39 1.46
C THR A 66 10.08 -12.92 0.71
N PHE A 67 10.26 -11.96 -0.19
CA PHE A 67 9.19 -11.49 -1.05
C PHE A 67 9.43 -11.93 -2.50
N PHE A 68 8.34 -12.06 -3.23
CA PHE A 68 8.30 -12.39 -4.64
C PHE A 68 7.35 -11.40 -5.30
N LEU A 69 7.77 -10.76 -6.38
CA LEU A 69 6.93 -9.87 -7.15
C LEU A 69 6.99 -10.30 -8.62
N GLU A 70 5.82 -10.37 -9.25
CA GLU A 70 5.67 -10.55 -10.69
C GLU A 70 4.57 -9.61 -11.17
N ARG A 71 4.93 -8.67 -12.04
CA ARG A 71 3.98 -7.72 -12.60
C ARG A 71 3.18 -8.35 -13.75
N PRO A 72 1.91 -7.97 -13.91
CA PRO A 72 1.11 -7.13 -13.00
C PRO A 72 0.46 -7.95 -11.87
N ASP A 73 0.15 -7.25 -10.77
CA ASP A 73 -0.76 -7.67 -9.70
C ASP A 73 -0.40 -8.96 -8.94
N LYS A 74 0.86 -9.42 -8.97
CA LYS A 74 1.30 -10.56 -8.16
C LYS A 74 2.41 -10.17 -7.21
N ILE A 75 2.16 -10.39 -5.93
CA ILE A 75 3.18 -10.28 -4.90
C ILE A 75 2.92 -11.33 -3.83
N ALA A 76 3.97 -11.89 -3.27
CA ALA A 76 3.90 -12.78 -2.12
C ALA A 76 4.98 -12.42 -1.10
N PHE A 77 4.63 -12.34 0.18
CA PHE A 77 5.57 -12.21 1.29
C PHE A 77 5.50 -13.46 2.14
N ARG A 78 6.63 -14.16 2.28
CA ARG A 78 6.76 -15.36 3.12
C ARG A 78 7.57 -15.03 4.34
N TYR A 79 6.93 -15.10 5.50
CA TYR A 79 7.58 -14.83 6.76
C TYR A 79 8.54 -15.97 7.14
N ALA A 80 9.69 -15.61 7.71
CA ALA A 80 10.68 -16.56 8.17
C ALA A 80 10.22 -17.26 9.47
N PRO A 81 10.73 -18.47 9.76
CA PRO A 81 10.45 -19.16 11.02
C PRO A 81 10.77 -18.27 12.25
N PRO A 82 10.00 -18.38 13.35
CA PRO A 82 8.97 -19.39 13.60
C PRO A 82 7.60 -19.07 12.98
N SER A 83 7.43 -17.89 12.36
CA SER A 83 6.21 -17.55 11.66
C SER A 83 5.98 -18.50 10.48
N ARG A 84 4.72 -18.78 10.22
CA ARG A 84 4.25 -19.57 9.07
C ARG A 84 3.23 -18.77 8.26
N GLU A 85 3.23 -17.46 8.44
CA GLU A 85 2.39 -16.54 7.71
C GLU A 85 2.93 -16.31 6.30
N GLU A 86 2.02 -16.21 5.35
CA GLU A 86 2.32 -15.85 3.98
C GLU A 86 1.25 -14.87 3.49
N ILE A 87 1.66 -13.71 3.01
CA ILE A 87 0.77 -12.76 2.36
C ILE A 87 0.85 -13.03 0.86
N VAL A 88 -0.29 -13.15 0.19
CA VAL A 88 -0.35 -13.38 -1.25
C VAL A 88 -1.37 -12.43 -1.86
N SER A 89 -0.95 -11.66 -2.87
CA SER A 89 -1.85 -10.91 -3.75
C SER A 89 -1.76 -11.47 -5.16
N ILE A 90 -2.92 -11.75 -5.75
CA ILE A 90 -3.05 -12.31 -7.11
C ILE A 90 -4.21 -11.61 -7.79
N GLY A 91 -3.91 -10.91 -8.89
CA GLY A 91 -4.93 -10.08 -9.53
C GLY A 91 -5.48 -9.12 -8.49
N ARG A 92 -6.81 -9.03 -8.39
CA ARG A 92 -7.53 -8.12 -7.49
C ARG A 92 -7.60 -8.57 -6.01
N GLY A 93 -7.18 -9.79 -5.68
CA GLY A 93 -7.29 -10.33 -4.32
C GLY A 93 -6.04 -10.11 -3.45
N PHE A 94 -6.24 -10.11 -2.13
CA PHE A 94 -5.18 -10.09 -1.12
C PHE A 94 -5.55 -11.02 0.03
N TYR A 95 -4.61 -11.89 0.36
CA TYR A 95 -4.85 -13.02 1.23
C TYR A 95 -3.73 -13.15 2.25
N VAL A 96 -4.09 -13.39 3.50
CA VAL A 96 -3.15 -13.76 4.55
C VAL A 96 -3.34 -15.23 4.85
N LEU A 97 -2.33 -16.03 4.58
CA LEU A 97 -2.31 -17.47 4.69
C LEU A 97 -1.56 -17.87 5.95
N ASN A 98 -2.11 -18.83 6.70
CA ASN A 98 -1.39 -19.52 7.76
C ASN A 98 -1.04 -20.92 7.29
N ARG A 99 0.25 -21.15 7.02
CA ARG A 99 0.75 -22.43 6.49
C ARG A 99 0.78 -23.56 7.51
N ARG A 100 0.61 -23.27 8.81
CA ARG A 100 0.48 -24.30 9.84
C ARG A 100 -0.91 -24.89 9.85
N ASP A 101 -1.88 -23.99 9.86
CA ASP A 101 -3.29 -24.32 10.10
C ASP A 101 -4.02 -24.56 8.78
N GLU A 102 -3.36 -24.32 7.65
CA GLU A 102 -3.89 -24.43 6.28
C GLU A 102 -5.16 -23.58 6.14
N THR A 103 -5.07 -22.34 6.61
CA THR A 103 -6.16 -21.38 6.53
C THR A 103 -5.75 -20.11 5.80
N TYR A 104 -6.73 -19.38 5.30
CA TYR A 104 -6.50 -18.06 4.74
C TYR A 104 -7.61 -17.09 5.11
N TYR A 105 -7.27 -15.81 5.23
CA TYR A 105 -8.20 -14.70 5.31
C TYR A 105 -8.13 -13.87 4.04
N ALA A 106 -9.27 -13.53 3.44
CA ALA A 106 -9.36 -12.70 2.25
C ALA A 106 -9.73 -11.27 2.65
N TYR A 107 -8.84 -10.31 2.36
CA TYR A 107 -9.11 -8.90 2.60
C TYR A 107 -10.05 -8.36 1.51
N PRO A 108 -11.02 -7.49 1.88
CA PRO A 108 -11.76 -6.72 0.90
C PRO A 108 -10.79 -5.93 0.03
N GLN A 109 -11.04 -5.94 -1.27
CA GLN A 109 -10.10 -5.39 -2.23
C GLN A 109 -9.83 -3.89 -2.04
N ASP A 110 -10.84 -3.14 -1.62
CA ASP A 110 -10.78 -1.69 -1.44
C ASP A 110 -10.04 -1.30 -0.14
N SER A 111 -9.40 -2.26 0.55
CA SER A 111 -8.72 -2.05 1.83
C SER A 111 -7.19 -2.23 1.76
N ILE A 112 -6.60 -2.42 0.58
CA ILE A 112 -5.17 -2.71 0.45
C ILE A 112 -4.42 -1.43 0.03
N PRO A 113 -3.72 -0.75 0.96
CA PRO A 113 -2.89 0.38 0.60
C PRO A 113 -1.84 -0.03 -0.45
N LEU A 114 -1.46 0.92 -1.31
CA LEU A 114 -0.40 0.77 -2.32
C LEU A 114 -0.69 -0.21 -3.46
N ARG A 115 -1.93 -0.62 -3.69
CA ARG A 115 -2.24 -1.50 -4.82
C ARG A 115 -1.77 -0.96 -6.18
N GLN A 116 -1.78 0.36 -6.35
CA GLN A 116 -1.26 1.04 -7.54
C GLN A 116 0.22 0.74 -7.83
N PHE A 117 1.01 0.35 -6.83
CA PHE A 117 2.42 -0.02 -7.00
C PHE A 117 2.61 -1.43 -7.54
N LEU A 118 1.57 -2.25 -7.56
CA LEU A 118 1.60 -3.62 -8.09
C LEU A 118 1.08 -3.70 -9.52
N GLY A 119 0.54 -2.60 -10.06
CA GLY A 119 0.02 -2.53 -11.41
C GLY A 119 1.08 -2.80 -12.48
N ASP A 120 0.62 -2.84 -13.74
CA ASP A 120 1.50 -2.96 -14.91
C ASP A 120 2.43 -1.75 -15.05
N GLU A 121 1.89 -0.57 -14.76
CA GLU A 121 2.61 0.69 -14.69
C GLU A 121 2.49 1.30 -13.29
N VAL A 122 3.60 1.81 -12.78
CA VAL A 122 3.69 2.53 -11.51
C VAL A 122 3.61 4.02 -11.82
N ASN A 123 2.48 4.65 -11.50
CA ASN A 123 2.30 6.10 -11.61
C ASN A 123 1.95 6.69 -10.24
N LEU A 124 2.96 7.29 -9.61
CA LEU A 124 2.84 7.84 -8.26
C LEU A 124 2.07 9.16 -8.22
N LEU A 125 2.01 9.89 -9.34
CA LEU A 125 1.29 11.16 -9.45
C LEU A 125 -0.22 10.98 -9.53
N ASN A 126 -0.67 9.77 -9.89
CA ASN A 126 -2.09 9.42 -9.84
C ASN A 126 -2.56 9.04 -8.42
N ALA A 127 -1.63 8.87 -7.49
CA ALA A 127 -1.94 8.66 -6.09
C ALA A 127 -2.43 9.95 -5.44
N ASN A 128 -3.13 9.83 -4.31
CA ASN A 128 -3.39 10.96 -3.43
C ASN A 128 -2.11 11.32 -2.66
N VAL A 129 -1.17 11.99 -3.35
CA VAL A 129 0.10 12.46 -2.79
C VAL A 129 -0.19 13.65 -1.86
N VAL A 130 0.27 13.53 -0.63
CA VAL A 130 0.07 14.55 0.42
C VAL A 130 1.37 15.19 0.88
N ASP A 131 2.51 14.53 0.64
CA ASP A 131 3.83 15.10 0.91
C ASP A 131 4.89 14.52 0.00
N VAL A 132 5.87 15.36 -0.36
CA VAL A 132 7.08 14.97 -1.08
C VAL A 132 8.26 15.70 -0.46
N THR A 133 9.22 14.92 0.02
CA THR A 133 10.47 15.43 0.62
C THR A 133 11.68 14.82 -0.06
N ASN A 134 12.74 15.61 -0.16
CA ASN A 134 14.02 15.20 -0.72
C ASN A 134 15.09 15.42 0.35
N SER A 135 15.86 14.38 0.67
CA SER A 135 16.93 14.44 1.67
C SER A 135 18.02 13.43 1.34
N ASP A 136 19.29 13.86 1.37
CA ASP A 136 20.47 12.99 1.34
C ASP A 136 20.44 11.83 0.32
N GLY A 137 20.09 12.13 -0.94
CA GLY A 137 20.03 11.12 -2.00
C GLY A 137 18.78 10.23 -1.97
N TYR A 138 17.78 10.59 -1.17
CA TYR A 138 16.49 9.94 -1.11
C TYR A 138 15.34 10.92 -1.40
N MET A 139 14.30 10.40 -2.04
CA MET A 139 13.00 11.05 -2.17
C MET A 139 11.96 10.23 -1.41
N ALA A 140 11.28 10.86 -0.47
CA ALA A 140 10.11 10.28 0.20
C ALA A 140 8.83 10.85 -0.42
N ILE A 141 7.93 9.95 -0.84
CA ILE A 141 6.62 10.29 -1.38
C ILE A 141 5.59 9.70 -0.45
N THR A 142 4.79 10.56 0.17
CA THR A 142 3.74 10.17 1.09
C THR A 142 2.39 10.27 0.39
N VAL A 143 1.66 9.17 0.43
CA VAL A 143 0.31 9.05 -0.13
C VAL A 143 -0.67 8.67 0.95
N ILE A 144 -1.93 9.04 0.76
CA ILE A 144 -3.04 8.63 1.62
C ILE A 144 -4.00 7.74 0.86
N ASP A 145 -4.52 6.72 1.53
CA ASP A 145 -5.56 5.84 0.98
C ASP A 145 -6.72 5.70 1.98
N GLU A 146 -7.94 5.57 1.48
CA GLU A 146 -9.13 5.34 2.29
C GLU A 146 -9.48 3.85 2.27
N THR A 147 -9.32 3.19 3.42
CA THR A 147 -9.66 1.77 3.59
C THR A 147 -10.92 1.61 4.43
N ILE A 148 -11.47 0.39 4.48
CA ILE A 148 -12.60 0.07 5.37
C ILE A 148 -12.23 0.29 6.86
N ALA A 149 -10.96 0.14 7.23
CA ALA A 149 -10.49 0.38 8.60
C ALA A 149 -10.33 1.87 8.93
N GLY A 150 -10.38 2.74 7.92
CA GLY A 150 -10.11 4.17 8.01
C GLY A 150 -8.96 4.59 7.09
N THR A 151 -8.52 5.83 7.26
CA THR A 151 -7.43 6.39 6.48
C THR A 151 -6.08 5.83 6.90
N VAL A 152 -5.33 5.33 5.91
CA VAL A 152 -3.94 4.94 6.06
C VAL A 152 -3.03 5.93 5.35
N GLN A 153 -1.86 6.19 5.93
CA GLN A 153 -0.80 6.97 5.30
C GLN A 153 0.34 6.03 4.93
N VAL A 154 0.88 6.19 3.73
CA VAL A 154 2.01 5.40 3.27
C VAL A 154 3.12 6.30 2.78
N SER A 155 4.31 6.18 3.37
CA SER A 155 5.51 6.86 2.91
C SER A 155 6.41 5.88 2.18
N LEU A 156 6.82 6.22 0.96
CA LEU A 156 7.68 5.41 0.12
C LEU A 156 8.99 6.15 -0.10
N ILE A 157 10.10 5.49 0.22
CA ILE A 157 11.42 6.08 0.19
C ILE A 157 12.19 5.46 -0.97
N PHE A 158 12.51 6.29 -1.95
CA PHE A 158 13.26 5.92 -3.14
C PHE A 158 14.66 6.50 -3.09
N ASP A 159 15.64 5.67 -3.47
CA ASP A 159 16.99 6.15 -3.74
C ASP A 159 16.99 6.95 -5.06
N THR A 160 17.51 8.17 -5.04
CA THR A 160 17.38 9.09 -6.18
C THR A 160 18.30 8.74 -7.33
N ASP A 161 19.32 7.92 -7.13
CA ASP A 161 20.27 7.55 -8.19
C ASP A 161 19.79 6.28 -8.91
N SER A 162 19.52 5.23 -8.14
CA SER A 162 19.03 3.94 -8.64
C SER A 162 17.54 3.94 -9.00
N LYS A 163 16.75 4.85 -8.41
CA LYS A 163 15.28 4.93 -8.49
C LYS A 163 14.56 3.75 -7.83
N GLU A 164 15.27 2.94 -7.05
CA GLU A 164 14.73 1.75 -6.39
C GLU A 164 14.01 2.12 -5.09
N LEU A 165 12.96 1.37 -4.76
CA LEU A 165 12.29 1.47 -3.47
C LEU A 165 13.21 0.88 -2.38
N ALA A 166 13.74 1.74 -1.51
CA ALA A 166 14.57 1.32 -0.40
C ALA A 166 13.72 0.85 0.80
N GLN A 167 12.65 1.59 1.08
CA GLN A 167 11.79 1.38 2.25
C GLN A 167 10.39 1.91 2.01
N TRP A 168 9.40 1.34 2.69
CA TRP A 168 8.11 2.02 2.88
C TRP A 168 7.64 1.89 4.32
N SER A 169 6.85 2.86 4.79
CA SER A 169 6.15 2.78 6.06
C SER A 169 4.65 2.97 5.87
N LEU A 170 3.87 2.20 6.62
CA LEU A 170 2.41 2.25 6.67
C LEU A 170 2.01 2.71 8.06
N VAL A 171 1.27 3.81 8.14
CA VAL A 171 0.64 4.29 9.37
C VAL A 171 -0.86 4.04 9.28
N GLU A 172 -1.35 3.24 10.22
CA GLU A 172 -2.76 2.90 10.35
C GLU A 172 -3.58 4.01 11.05
N PRO A 173 -4.92 4.01 10.92
CA PRO A 173 -5.79 4.95 11.64
C PRO A 173 -5.61 4.93 13.17
N SER A 174 -5.16 3.79 13.70
CA SER A 174 -4.85 3.61 15.13
C SER A 174 -3.60 4.37 15.58
N GLY A 175 -2.78 4.84 14.64
CA GLY A 175 -1.44 5.39 14.87
C GLY A 175 -0.34 4.33 14.91
N ALA A 176 -0.67 3.05 14.73
CA ALA A 176 0.33 2.00 14.57
C ALA A 176 1.10 2.21 13.26
N GLU A 177 2.42 2.13 13.34
CA GLU A 177 3.34 2.21 12.22
C GLU A 177 4.04 0.87 11.97
N LEU A 178 4.07 0.45 10.71
CA LEU A 178 4.85 -0.66 10.19
C LEU A 178 5.83 -0.14 9.15
N THR A 179 7.12 -0.38 9.35
CA THR A 179 8.17 -0.07 8.37
C THR A 179 8.66 -1.35 7.70
N PHE A 180 8.86 -1.31 6.40
CA PHE A 180 9.38 -2.43 5.61
C PHE A 180 10.56 -1.99 4.76
N SER A 181 11.66 -2.72 4.83
CA SER A 181 12.86 -2.52 4.01
C SER A 181 13.10 -3.74 3.12
N LEU A 182 13.48 -3.52 1.86
CA LEU A 182 13.86 -4.60 0.93
C LEU A 182 15.37 -4.65 0.79
N TYR A 183 15.91 -5.86 0.74
CA TYR A 183 17.35 -6.08 0.55
C TYR A 183 17.61 -7.39 -0.18
N ASP A 184 18.85 -7.59 -0.66
CA ASP A 184 19.25 -8.75 -1.46
C ASP A 184 18.30 -9.03 -2.63
N VAL A 185 17.96 -7.97 -3.39
CA VAL A 185 16.97 -8.04 -4.47
C VAL A 185 17.60 -8.52 -5.77
N GLU A 186 17.04 -9.57 -6.35
CA GLU A 186 17.34 -10.06 -7.69
C GLU A 186 16.15 -9.82 -8.62
N LYS A 187 16.40 -9.21 -9.78
CA LYS A 187 15.37 -8.82 -10.76
C LYS A 187 15.41 -9.73 -12.00
N GLY A 188 14.29 -9.86 -12.70
CA GLY A 188 14.20 -10.65 -13.94
C GLY A 188 14.27 -12.17 -13.72
N VAL A 189 13.92 -12.63 -12.52
CA VAL A 189 13.90 -14.04 -12.15
C VAL A 189 12.62 -14.74 -12.64
N ASP A 190 12.72 -16.01 -13.01
CA ASP A 190 11.54 -16.84 -13.29
C ASP A 190 10.97 -17.37 -11.96
N ILE A 191 9.72 -16.99 -11.65
CA ILE A 191 9.08 -17.33 -10.38
C ILE A 191 8.01 -18.39 -10.66
N PRO A 192 8.05 -19.56 -10.02
CA PRO A 192 7.03 -20.58 -10.23
C PRO A 192 5.65 -20.06 -9.87
N ARG A 193 4.68 -20.22 -10.78
CA ARG A 193 3.28 -19.76 -10.61
C ARG A 193 2.64 -20.18 -9.28
N ALA A 194 3.05 -21.32 -8.72
CA ALA A 194 2.57 -21.80 -7.41
C ALA A 194 2.88 -20.83 -6.25
N PHE A 195 3.85 -19.93 -6.40
CA PHE A 195 4.18 -18.91 -5.39
C PHE A 195 3.13 -17.81 -5.31
N PHE A 196 2.33 -17.65 -6.37
CA PHE A 196 1.21 -16.72 -6.44
C PHE A 196 -0.09 -17.51 -6.50
N SER A 197 -0.30 -18.42 -5.55
CA SER A 197 -1.52 -19.22 -5.47
C SER A 197 -1.90 -19.55 -4.03
N ILE A 198 -3.19 -19.72 -3.78
CA ILE A 198 -3.69 -20.31 -2.54
C ILE A 198 -3.80 -21.82 -2.77
N PRO A 199 -3.11 -22.66 -1.98
CA PRO A 199 -3.24 -24.11 -2.14
C PRO A 199 -4.68 -24.58 -1.92
N ALA A 200 -5.14 -25.53 -2.73
CA ALA A 200 -6.54 -25.96 -2.74
C ALA A 200 -7.01 -26.63 -1.44
N ASN A 201 -6.08 -27.09 -0.59
CA ASN A 201 -6.39 -27.64 0.73
C ASN A 201 -6.64 -26.56 1.79
N TYR A 202 -6.35 -25.29 1.51
CA TYR A 202 -6.50 -24.23 2.50
C TYR A 202 -7.96 -23.83 2.66
N LYS A 203 -8.37 -23.57 3.90
CA LYS A 203 -9.74 -23.21 4.26
C LYS A 203 -9.87 -21.71 4.53
N PRO A 204 -10.94 -21.05 4.05
CA PRO A 204 -11.20 -19.67 4.43
C PRO A 204 -11.52 -19.57 5.94
N LEU A 205 -11.03 -18.52 6.58
CA LEU A 205 -11.53 -18.08 7.89
C LEU A 205 -12.81 -17.27 7.66
N GLU A 206 -13.90 -17.67 8.32
CA GLU A 206 -15.15 -16.90 8.33
C GLU A 206 -14.97 -15.62 9.16
N GLN A 207 -15.60 -14.52 8.72
CA GLN A 207 -15.61 -13.23 9.42
C GLN A 207 -16.57 -13.23 10.60
#